data_AF-A0A5J4WK10-F1
#
_entry.id   AF-A0A5J4WK10-F1
#
_cell.length_a   1.000
_cell.length_b   1.000
_cell.length_c   1.000
_cell.angle_alpha   90.00
_cell.angle_beta   90.00
_cell.angle_gamma   90.00
#
_symmetry.space_group_name_H-M   'P 1'
#
loop_
_entity.id
_entity.type
_entity.pdbx_description
1 polymer ?
#
loop_
_entity_poly.entity_id
_entity_poly.type
_entity_poly.pdbx_seq_one_letter_code
_entity_poly.pdbx_strand_id
1 'polypeptide(L)'
;AAVPIHTTDSPTKTKIGAGLDSYEKANPTNLMGYDNAFGTLAIPLYYVYTAVISDIYHVNNVAVSYAIGSGYNNKYCGHLEWPCLTIQYSIQLTGDEEEKKIGIISEYILNELIEIDQSGKEVYISNSLSDSGDVTDIKSILNIEEQGKFQVTNGTLSFDKIIVSINTNALEGYIITGSTQSTKIQIDNSIMKTTTASSAIKTGLVEVEYGILRVTNLNIKDMIILDRGIIKVDEGTNVGIVSIIGCTFENISRTGDNQKRRNI
;
A
#
# COMPACT_ATOMS: atom_id res chain seq x y z
N ALA A 1 5.28 43.41 5.77
CA ALA A 1 3.87 43.00 5.64
C ALA A 1 3.82 41.48 5.68
N ALA A 2 2.89 40.88 6.42
CA ALA A 2 2.68 39.44 6.38
C ALA A 2 2.14 39.07 4.99
N VAL A 3 2.74 38.06 4.33
CA VAL A 3 2.30 37.61 3.01
C VAL A 3 1.07 36.71 3.19
N PRO A 4 -0.08 37.00 2.57
CA PRO A 4 -1.29 36.20 2.70
C PRO A 4 -1.10 34.79 2.13
N ILE A 5 -1.55 33.76 2.86
CA ILE A 5 -1.26 32.32 2.63
C ILE A 5 -2.15 31.65 1.56
N HIS A 6 -3.07 32.35 0.88
CA HIS A 6 -3.95 31.74 -0.13
C HIS A 6 -4.45 32.74 -1.18
N THR A 7 -4.29 32.42 -2.46
CA THR A 7 -5.06 33.04 -3.56
C THR A 7 -5.46 31.96 -4.58
N THR A 8 -6.48 32.22 -5.38
CA THR A 8 -6.99 31.32 -6.42
C THR A 8 -5.96 30.99 -7.51
N ASP A 9 -4.87 31.75 -7.58
CA ASP A 9 -3.93 31.74 -8.70
C ASP A 9 -2.61 30.99 -8.36
N SER A 10 -2.47 30.49 -7.12
CA SER A 10 -1.32 29.69 -6.66
C SER A 10 -1.80 28.59 -5.70
N PRO A 11 -2.01 27.34 -6.19
CA PRO A 11 -2.47 26.23 -5.35
C PRO A 11 -1.40 25.73 -4.36
N THR A 12 -0.14 26.16 -4.51
CA THR A 12 0.89 26.00 -3.48
C THR A 12 0.72 27.06 -2.40
N LYS A 13 0.76 26.63 -1.13
CA LYS A 13 0.86 27.51 0.03
C LYS A 13 1.99 28.49 -0.23
N THR A 14 1.78 29.78 0.03
CA THR A 14 2.77 30.85 -0.22
C THR A 14 4.17 30.40 0.14
N LYS A 15 5.02 30.28 -0.88
CA LYS A 15 6.40 29.84 -0.75
C LYS A 15 7.14 30.70 0.28
N ILE A 16 7.70 30.05 1.30
CA ILE A 16 8.54 30.67 2.35
C ILE A 16 10.04 30.54 2.00
N GLY A 17 10.35 29.90 0.87
CA GLY A 17 11.71 29.68 0.37
C GLY A 17 12.32 30.88 -0.36
N ALA A 18 13.65 30.91 -0.44
CA ALA A 18 14.42 31.99 -1.06
C ALA A 18 14.94 31.65 -2.48
N GLY A 19 14.67 30.45 -3.00
CA GLY A 19 15.22 29.95 -4.27
C GLY A 19 14.17 29.54 -5.31
N LEU A 20 14.59 28.77 -6.33
CA LEU A 20 13.69 28.07 -7.27
C LEU A 20 13.24 26.73 -6.67
N ASP A 21 12.05 26.25 -6.99
CA ASP A 21 11.53 24.97 -6.46
C ASP A 21 12.43 23.79 -6.83
N SER A 22 12.96 23.78 -8.06
CA SER A 22 13.91 22.75 -8.50
C SER A 22 15.21 22.76 -7.69
N TYR A 23 15.68 23.92 -7.28
CA TYR A 23 16.87 24.06 -6.43
C TYR A 23 16.59 23.60 -5.00
N GLU A 24 15.43 23.97 -4.44
CA GLU A 24 15.05 23.57 -3.07
C GLU A 24 14.75 22.07 -2.97
N LYS A 25 14.10 21.49 -3.99
CA LYS A 25 13.93 20.03 -4.12
C LYS A 25 15.28 19.33 -4.16
N ALA A 26 16.23 19.82 -4.96
CA ALA A 26 17.56 19.23 -5.07
C ALA A 26 18.44 19.43 -3.82
N ASN A 27 18.04 20.32 -2.90
CA ASN A 27 18.81 20.64 -1.70
C ASN A 27 17.89 20.71 -0.45
N PRO A 28 17.24 19.59 -0.07
CA PRO A 28 16.20 19.59 0.97
C PRO A 28 16.73 19.93 2.36
N THR A 29 18.05 19.85 2.57
CA THR A 29 18.71 20.18 3.84
C THR A 29 19.04 21.66 4.01
N ASN A 30 18.91 22.49 2.97
CA ASN A 30 19.26 23.91 3.04
C ASN A 30 18.34 24.71 3.97
N LEU A 31 17.06 24.35 4.00
CA LEU A 31 16.05 24.97 4.87
C LEU A 31 15.25 23.87 5.53
N MET A 32 15.53 23.63 6.81
CA MET A 32 14.82 22.66 7.63
C MET A 32 14.16 23.37 8.81
N GLY A 33 13.01 22.86 9.24
CA GLY A 33 12.30 23.34 10.42
C GLY A 33 11.76 22.18 11.24
N TYR A 34 11.27 22.47 12.44
CA TYR A 34 10.61 21.46 13.26
C TYR A 34 9.12 21.73 13.30
N ASP A 35 8.32 20.66 13.30
CA ASP A 35 6.97 20.77 13.80
C ASP A 35 7.04 20.80 15.34
N ASN A 36 6.62 21.91 15.94
CA ASN A 36 6.63 22.09 17.40
C ASN A 36 5.80 21.02 18.13
N ALA A 37 4.87 20.34 17.45
CA ALA A 37 4.10 19.23 18.03
C ALA A 37 4.93 17.93 18.14
N PHE A 38 5.94 17.73 17.30
CA PHE A 38 6.72 16.48 17.24
C PHE A 38 8.18 16.65 17.70
N GLY A 39 8.79 17.81 17.45
CA GLY A 39 10.09 18.26 17.97
C GLY A 39 11.31 17.36 17.73
N THR A 40 11.14 16.21 17.07
CA THR A 40 12.11 15.11 17.08
C THR A 40 12.81 14.92 15.73
N LEU A 41 12.16 15.34 14.63
CA LEU A 41 12.75 15.29 13.30
C LEU A 41 12.60 16.64 12.60
N ALA A 42 13.71 17.14 12.05
CA ALA A 42 13.71 18.33 11.22
C ALA A 42 13.15 17.98 9.84
N ILE A 43 12.20 18.77 9.38
CA ILE A 43 11.43 18.62 8.16
C ILE A 43 11.96 19.62 7.13
N PRO A 44 12.36 19.16 5.93
CA PRO A 44 12.67 20.05 4.82
C PRO A 44 11.49 20.99 4.54
N LEU A 45 11.74 22.29 4.54
CA LEU A 45 10.71 23.30 4.36
C LEU A 45 10.01 23.12 3.00
N TYR A 46 10.72 22.60 1.99
CA TYR A 46 10.17 22.27 0.67
C TYR A 46 8.89 21.43 0.75
N TYR A 47 8.85 20.38 1.58
CA TYR A 47 7.67 19.51 1.74
C TYR A 47 6.53 20.15 2.54
N VAL A 48 6.77 21.28 3.21
CA VAL A 48 5.74 21.98 3.98
C VAL A 48 4.82 22.82 3.09
N TYR A 49 5.36 23.39 2.00
CA TYR A 49 4.61 24.28 1.10
C TYR A 49 4.34 23.68 -0.30
N THR A 50 4.91 22.53 -0.62
CA THR A 50 4.60 21.82 -1.86
C THR A 50 3.50 20.77 -1.67
N ALA A 51 2.76 20.50 -2.73
CA ALA A 51 1.77 19.43 -2.75
C ALA A 51 2.44 18.09 -3.09
N VAL A 52 1.81 16.99 -2.66
CA VAL A 52 2.19 15.63 -3.07
C VAL A 52 1.86 15.46 -4.55
N ILE A 53 2.79 14.89 -5.32
CA ILE A 53 2.63 14.75 -6.78
C ILE A 53 1.53 13.73 -7.08
N SER A 54 0.59 14.11 -7.93
CA SER A 54 -0.54 13.27 -8.38
C SER A 54 -1.41 12.72 -7.25
N ASP A 55 -1.34 13.34 -6.06
CA ASP A 55 -1.98 12.90 -4.82
C ASP A 55 -1.64 11.45 -4.43
N ILE A 56 -0.46 10.96 -4.84
CA ILE A 56 0.05 9.63 -4.48
C ILE A 56 0.92 9.75 -3.24
N TYR A 57 0.39 9.33 -2.09
CA TYR A 57 1.11 9.36 -0.83
C TYR A 57 2.09 8.19 -0.74
N HIS A 58 3.38 8.50 -0.83
CA HIS A 58 4.43 7.49 -0.85
C HIS A 58 4.76 6.96 0.55
N VAL A 59 5.05 5.66 0.66
CA VAL A 59 5.43 4.97 1.91
C VAL A 59 6.77 4.25 1.78
N ASN A 60 7.54 4.23 2.87
CA ASN A 60 8.79 3.48 3.00
C ASN A 60 9.12 3.19 4.48
N ASN A 61 9.19 1.92 4.88
CA ASN A 61 9.50 1.54 6.27
C ASN A 61 10.60 0.48 6.41
N VAL A 62 11.42 0.27 5.38
CA VAL A 62 12.46 -0.77 5.40
C VAL A 62 13.66 -0.37 6.27
N ALA A 63 13.86 0.92 6.50
CA ALA A 63 15.00 1.41 7.27
C ALA A 63 14.80 1.20 8.78
N VAL A 64 15.72 0.45 9.41
CA VAL A 64 15.75 0.21 10.88
C VAL A 64 16.08 1.47 11.69
N SER A 65 16.71 2.46 11.06
CA SER A 65 16.95 3.80 11.61
C SER A 65 16.58 4.85 10.58
N TYR A 66 16.17 6.01 11.05
CA TYR A 66 15.78 7.10 10.16
C TYR A 66 16.99 7.61 9.36
N ALA A 67 16.83 7.71 8.04
CA ALA A 67 17.69 8.43 7.13
C ALA A 67 16.81 9.27 6.19
N ILE A 68 17.38 10.24 5.49
CA ILE A 68 16.63 10.98 4.46
C ILE A 68 16.14 9.98 3.40
N GLY A 69 14.85 10.03 3.08
CA GLY A 69 14.17 9.07 2.22
C GLY A 69 13.53 7.88 2.96
N SER A 70 13.82 7.69 4.26
CA SER A 70 13.04 6.80 5.12
C SER A 70 11.70 7.44 5.47
N GLY A 71 10.67 6.61 5.67
CA GLY A 71 9.36 7.09 6.06
C GLY A 71 9.34 7.66 7.47
N TYR A 72 8.57 8.74 7.64
CA TYR A 72 8.30 9.31 8.96
C TYR A 72 6.89 9.89 9.00
N ASN A 73 6.03 9.35 9.86
CA ASN A 73 4.64 9.80 9.97
C ASN A 73 4.59 11.23 10.54
N ASN A 74 4.26 12.19 9.67
CA ASN A 74 4.02 13.58 10.02
C ASN A 74 3.08 14.19 8.97
N LYS A 75 2.43 15.32 9.28
CA LYS A 75 1.44 15.94 8.38
C LYS A 75 1.97 16.40 7.01
N TYR A 76 3.28 16.41 6.82
CA TYR A 76 3.93 16.81 5.57
C TYR A 76 4.59 15.62 4.85
N CYS A 77 4.41 14.39 5.34
CA CYS A 77 4.88 13.19 4.65
C CYS A 77 4.02 12.85 3.43
N GLY A 78 4.51 11.93 2.60
CA GLY A 78 3.81 11.42 1.43
C GLY A 78 4.49 11.80 0.12
N HIS A 79 5.52 12.64 0.16
CA HIS A 79 6.36 12.88 -1.01
C HIS A 79 7.33 11.72 -1.24
N LEU A 80 7.79 11.53 -2.48
CA LEU A 80 8.70 10.42 -2.83
C LEU A 80 10.01 10.46 -2.01
N GLU A 81 10.57 11.65 -1.83
CA GLU A 81 11.80 11.88 -1.05
C GLU A 81 11.53 12.22 0.44
N TRP A 82 10.24 12.28 0.84
CA TRP A 82 9.80 12.44 2.22
C TRP A 82 8.56 11.58 2.50
N PRO A 83 8.70 10.25 2.41
CA PRO A 83 7.56 9.34 2.47
C PRO A 83 6.98 9.26 3.88
N CYS A 84 5.75 8.78 3.96
CA CYS A 84 5.15 8.37 5.22
C CYS A 84 5.74 7.03 5.69
N LEU A 85 5.71 6.79 7.01
CA LEU A 85 6.19 5.55 7.59
C LEU A 85 5.18 4.42 7.41
N THR A 86 3.88 4.68 7.53
CA THR A 86 2.88 3.61 7.45
C THR A 86 1.79 3.87 6.40
N ILE A 87 1.30 2.78 5.81
CA ILE A 87 0.13 2.80 4.90
C ILE A 87 -1.08 3.36 5.64
N GLN A 88 -1.34 2.91 6.88
CA GLN A 88 -2.46 3.39 7.70
C GLN A 88 -2.44 4.91 7.89
N TYR A 89 -1.28 5.48 8.19
CA TYR A 89 -1.15 6.93 8.36
C TYR A 89 -1.37 7.67 7.04
N SER A 90 -0.90 7.11 5.93
CA SER A 90 -1.10 7.71 4.60
C SER A 90 -2.58 7.73 4.21
N ILE A 91 -3.34 6.66 4.52
CA ILE A 91 -4.80 6.61 4.34
C ILE A 91 -5.50 7.70 5.16
N GLN A 92 -5.03 7.97 6.38
CA GLN A 92 -5.57 9.06 7.21
C GLN A 92 -5.23 10.44 6.64
N LEU A 93 -4.00 10.61 6.13
CA LEU A 93 -3.50 11.90 5.63
C LEU A 93 -4.21 12.33 4.34
N THR A 94 -4.64 11.38 3.51
CA THR A 94 -5.49 11.65 2.33
C THR A 94 -6.88 12.20 2.70
N GLY A 95 -7.30 12.16 3.97
CA GLY A 95 -8.56 12.78 4.40
C GLY A 95 -9.80 12.13 3.78
N ASP A 96 -10.62 12.91 3.08
CA ASP A 96 -11.93 12.51 2.55
C ASP A 96 -11.94 12.23 1.04
N GLU A 97 -10.78 12.10 0.40
CA GLU A 97 -10.68 11.78 -1.03
C GLU A 97 -11.43 10.48 -1.39
N GLU A 98 -12.10 10.47 -2.54
CA GLU A 98 -12.84 9.30 -3.07
C GLU A 98 -11.92 8.12 -3.37
N GLU A 99 -10.70 8.42 -3.80
CA GLU A 99 -9.64 7.44 -4.07
C GLU A 99 -8.36 7.86 -3.32
N LYS A 100 -7.93 7.02 -2.39
CA LYS A 100 -6.76 7.22 -1.53
C LYS A 100 -5.57 6.48 -2.11
N LYS A 101 -4.74 7.19 -2.86
CA LYS A 101 -3.60 6.62 -3.60
C LYS A 101 -2.36 6.53 -2.73
N ILE A 102 -1.86 5.31 -2.56
CA ILE A 102 -0.67 5.01 -1.78
C ILE A 102 0.39 4.36 -2.68
N GLY A 103 1.59 4.93 -2.72
CA GLY A 103 2.71 4.41 -3.50
C GLY A 103 3.76 3.75 -2.62
N ILE A 104 4.06 2.47 -2.82
CA ILE A 104 5.17 1.79 -2.13
C ILE A 104 6.49 2.13 -2.84
N ILE A 105 7.44 2.74 -2.13
CA ILE A 105 8.80 2.99 -2.65
C ILE A 105 9.60 1.69 -2.58
N SER A 106 9.72 0.99 -3.71
CA SER A 106 10.50 -0.25 -3.89
C SER A 106 10.05 -1.44 -3.03
N GLU A 107 10.02 -1.29 -1.71
CA GLU A 107 9.74 -2.33 -0.73
C GLU A 107 9.07 -1.74 0.52
N TYR A 108 8.13 -2.48 1.12
CA TYR A 108 7.46 -2.12 2.38
C TYR A 108 7.20 -3.39 3.20
N ILE A 109 7.43 -3.32 4.51
CA ILE A 109 7.15 -4.41 5.45
C ILE A 109 5.80 -4.14 6.11
N LEU A 110 4.83 -5.03 5.88
CA LEU A 110 3.57 -5.03 6.60
C LEU A 110 3.62 -6.10 7.68
N ASN A 111 3.59 -5.67 8.94
CA ASN A 111 3.59 -6.52 10.13
C ASN A 111 2.37 -6.30 11.04
N GLU A 112 1.42 -5.47 10.61
CA GLU A 112 0.21 -5.11 11.34
C GLU A 112 -1.05 -5.37 10.51
N LEU A 113 -2.20 -5.46 11.20
CA LEU A 113 -3.50 -5.49 10.57
C LEU A 113 -3.93 -4.07 10.19
N ILE A 114 -4.28 -3.86 8.92
CA ILE A 114 -4.87 -2.63 8.40
C ILE A 114 -6.36 -2.88 8.13
N GLU A 115 -7.21 -2.13 8.81
CA GLU A 115 -8.66 -2.16 8.58
C GLU A 115 -9.07 -1.12 7.52
N ILE A 116 -9.75 -1.59 6.48
CA ILE A 116 -10.33 -0.76 5.43
C ILE A 116 -11.84 -0.65 5.67
N ASP A 117 -12.21 0.41 6.39
CA ASP A 117 -13.58 0.91 6.53
C ASP A 117 -13.65 2.35 6.01
N GLN A 118 -13.70 2.51 4.69
CA GLN A 118 -13.62 3.82 4.04
C GLN A 118 -14.98 4.29 3.51
N SER A 119 -16.09 3.88 4.14
CA SER A 119 -17.44 4.35 3.77
C SER A 119 -17.77 4.23 2.28
N GLY A 120 -17.29 3.18 1.63
CA GLY A 120 -17.49 2.95 0.18
C GLY A 120 -16.37 3.46 -0.72
N LYS A 121 -15.45 4.30 -0.21
CA LYS A 121 -14.31 4.87 -0.95
C LYS A 121 -13.21 3.85 -1.20
N GLU A 122 -12.27 4.18 -2.08
CA GLU A 122 -11.20 3.30 -2.51
C GLU A 122 -9.86 3.62 -1.83
N VAL A 123 -9.16 2.58 -1.39
CA VAL A 123 -7.73 2.60 -1.07
C VAL A 123 -6.99 1.90 -2.19
N TYR A 124 -6.21 2.67 -2.94
CA TYR A 124 -5.46 2.20 -4.10
C TYR A 124 -3.98 2.13 -3.74
N ILE A 125 -3.44 0.92 -3.61
CA ILE A 125 -2.02 0.67 -3.29
C ILE A 125 -1.31 0.20 -4.55
N SER A 126 -0.30 0.94 -4.97
CA SER A 126 0.52 0.60 -6.14
C SER A 126 2.00 0.81 -5.91
N ASN A 127 2.81 0.50 -6.91
CA ASN A 127 4.19 0.99 -6.97
C ASN A 127 4.24 2.53 -6.99
N SER A 128 5.34 3.08 -6.50
CA SER A 128 5.60 4.54 -6.52
C SER A 128 5.96 5.08 -7.91
N LEU A 129 5.88 6.40 -8.02
CA LEU A 129 6.39 7.18 -9.15
C LEU A 129 7.91 7.06 -9.26
N SER A 130 8.44 7.33 -10.45
CA SER A 130 9.88 7.54 -10.66
C SER A 130 10.36 8.83 -9.97
N ASP A 131 11.67 9.03 -9.90
CA ASP A 131 12.29 10.27 -9.39
C ASP A 131 11.85 11.53 -10.18
N SER A 132 11.48 11.35 -11.44
CA SER A 132 10.91 12.41 -12.31
C SER A 132 9.42 12.67 -12.05
N GLY A 133 8.74 11.84 -11.26
CA GLY A 133 7.31 11.95 -10.97
C GLY A 133 6.42 11.21 -11.98
N ASP A 134 6.99 10.32 -12.80
CA ASP A 134 6.26 9.57 -13.82
C ASP A 134 5.76 8.22 -13.28
N VAL A 135 4.63 7.75 -13.79
CA VAL A 135 4.15 6.38 -13.53
C VAL A 135 5.12 5.36 -14.12
N THR A 136 5.34 4.26 -13.39
CA THR A 136 6.27 3.19 -13.81
C THR A 136 5.57 1.84 -13.86
N ASP A 137 6.14 0.89 -14.59
CA ASP A 137 5.69 -0.51 -14.63
C ASP A 137 6.53 -1.43 -13.71
N ILE A 138 7.47 -0.84 -12.96
CA ILE A 138 8.32 -1.56 -12.02
C ILE A 138 7.50 -1.85 -10.77
N LYS A 139 7.35 -3.12 -10.44
CA LYS A 139 6.54 -3.54 -9.29
C LYS A 139 7.27 -3.27 -7.98
N SER A 140 6.52 -2.83 -6.98
CA SER A 140 7.01 -2.70 -5.61
C SER A 140 6.74 -3.96 -4.80
N ILE A 141 7.59 -4.25 -3.82
CA ILE A 141 7.48 -5.41 -2.94
C ILE A 141 6.71 -5.03 -1.69
N LEU A 142 5.68 -5.82 -1.37
CA LEU A 142 4.99 -5.78 -0.09
C LEU A 142 5.35 -7.06 0.67
N ASN A 143 6.23 -6.95 1.66
CA ASN A 143 6.59 -8.07 2.53
C ASN A 143 5.54 -8.26 3.61
N ILE A 144 5.00 -9.46 3.68
CA ILE A 144 4.04 -9.86 4.70
C ILE A 144 4.80 -10.61 5.77
N GLU A 145 4.83 -10.04 6.97
CA GLU A 145 5.46 -10.62 8.16
C GLU A 145 4.48 -10.59 9.33
N GLU A 146 4.70 -11.43 10.34
CA GLU A 146 3.94 -11.40 11.60
C GLU A 146 2.42 -11.22 11.38
N GLN A 147 1.79 -10.14 11.85
CA GLN A 147 0.35 -9.92 11.76
C GLN A 147 -0.09 -9.22 10.46
N GLY A 148 0.81 -9.03 9.50
CA GLY A 148 0.60 -8.23 8.30
C GLY A 148 -0.59 -8.66 7.47
N LYS A 149 -1.69 -7.89 7.51
CA LYS A 149 -2.95 -8.22 6.83
C LYS A 149 -3.76 -6.96 6.50
N PHE A 150 -4.70 -7.11 5.58
CA PHE A 150 -5.77 -6.15 5.30
C PHE A 150 -7.11 -6.80 5.57
N GLN A 151 -7.97 -6.12 6.32
CA GLN A 151 -9.36 -6.51 6.54
C GLN A 151 -10.28 -5.44 5.97
N VAL A 152 -11.01 -5.79 4.92
CA VAL A 152 -11.93 -4.88 4.24
C VAL A 152 -13.35 -5.14 4.72
N THR A 153 -13.87 -4.20 5.51
CA THR A 153 -15.23 -4.24 6.04
C THR A 153 -16.17 -3.28 5.31
N ASN A 154 -15.63 -2.28 4.62
CA ASN A 154 -16.42 -1.33 3.85
C ASN A 154 -15.56 -0.53 2.85
N GLY A 155 -15.95 -0.53 1.57
CA GLY A 155 -15.21 0.17 0.52
C GLY A 155 -14.36 -0.76 -0.34
N THR A 156 -13.43 -0.15 -1.08
CA THR A 156 -12.58 -0.86 -2.05
C THR A 156 -11.13 -0.88 -1.59
N LEU A 157 -10.48 -2.04 -1.68
CA LEU A 157 -9.03 -2.18 -1.63
C LEU A 157 -8.53 -2.67 -2.98
N SER A 158 -7.64 -1.90 -3.60
CA SER A 158 -7.06 -2.21 -4.90
C SER A 158 -5.55 -2.29 -4.82
N PHE A 159 -4.98 -3.39 -5.30
CA PHE A 159 -3.54 -3.56 -5.51
C PHE A 159 -3.24 -3.53 -7.01
N ASP A 160 -2.31 -2.67 -7.43
CA ASP A 160 -1.76 -2.71 -8.79
C ASP A 160 -0.23 -2.74 -8.77
N LYS A 161 0.38 -3.58 -9.60
CA LYS A 161 1.85 -3.68 -9.73
C LYS A 161 2.56 -3.95 -8.40
N ILE A 162 1.99 -4.82 -7.56
CA ILE A 162 2.58 -5.24 -6.29
C ILE A 162 3.13 -6.67 -6.38
N ILE A 163 4.33 -6.88 -5.83
CA ILE A 163 4.86 -8.21 -5.51
C ILE A 163 4.56 -8.47 -4.03
N VAL A 164 3.55 -9.29 -3.77
CA VAL A 164 3.21 -9.77 -2.44
C VAL A 164 4.19 -10.88 -2.06
N SER A 165 5.08 -10.58 -1.11
CA SER A 165 6.21 -11.44 -0.71
C SER A 165 5.98 -11.95 0.71
N ILE A 166 5.72 -13.25 0.87
CA ILE A 166 5.23 -13.80 2.15
C ILE A 166 6.37 -14.44 2.93
N ASN A 167 6.60 -13.95 4.15
CA ASN A 167 7.55 -14.53 5.08
C ASN A 167 6.96 -15.78 5.75
N THR A 168 7.80 -16.77 6.05
CA THR A 168 7.41 -17.98 6.79
C THR A 168 6.90 -17.69 8.21
N ASN A 169 7.24 -16.53 8.78
CA ASN A 169 6.73 -16.09 10.07
C ASN A 169 5.37 -15.38 9.99
N ALA A 170 4.82 -15.16 8.78
CA ALA A 170 3.51 -14.54 8.61
C ALA A 170 2.43 -15.38 9.31
N LEU A 171 1.53 -14.69 10.00
CA LEU A 171 0.42 -15.29 10.71
C LEU A 171 -0.50 -15.99 9.71
N GLU A 172 -0.96 -17.18 10.09
CA GLU A 172 -1.87 -17.98 9.28
C GLU A 172 -3.15 -17.24 8.89
N GLY A 173 -3.75 -17.60 7.75
CA GLY A 173 -5.00 -17.01 7.27
C GLY A 173 -4.89 -16.51 5.84
N TYR A 174 -5.45 -15.34 5.54
CA TYR A 174 -5.32 -14.67 4.25
C TYR A 174 -4.75 -13.26 4.45
N ILE A 175 -3.99 -12.77 3.47
CA ILE A 175 -3.43 -11.42 3.49
C ILE A 175 -4.54 -10.38 3.38
N ILE A 176 -5.53 -10.63 2.54
CA ILE A 176 -6.68 -9.75 2.36
C ILE A 176 -7.94 -10.53 2.72
N THR A 177 -8.75 -10.01 3.63
CA THR A 177 -10.07 -10.56 3.94
C THR A 177 -11.17 -9.56 3.60
N GLY A 178 -12.27 -10.05 3.04
CA GLY A 178 -13.48 -9.28 2.78
C GLY A 178 -14.69 -9.92 3.45
N SER A 179 -15.32 -9.23 4.40
CA SER A 179 -16.33 -9.82 5.29
C SER A 179 -17.71 -9.16 5.22
N THR A 180 -17.95 -8.21 4.31
CA THR A 180 -19.28 -7.56 4.16
C THR A 180 -19.66 -7.38 2.68
N GLN A 181 -20.94 -7.12 2.40
CA GLN A 181 -21.42 -6.94 1.03
C GLN A 181 -20.89 -5.66 0.36
N SER A 182 -20.48 -4.66 1.13
CA SER A 182 -19.89 -3.42 0.61
C SER A 182 -18.40 -3.55 0.31
N THR A 183 -17.79 -4.70 0.60
CA THR A 183 -16.40 -4.97 0.29
C THR A 183 -16.19 -5.17 -1.22
N LYS A 184 -15.18 -4.50 -1.76
CA LYS A 184 -14.62 -4.78 -3.09
C LYS A 184 -13.11 -4.93 -2.98
N ILE A 185 -12.58 -6.02 -3.51
CA ILE A 185 -11.14 -6.29 -3.55
C ILE A 185 -10.71 -6.44 -5.00
N GLN A 186 -9.70 -5.68 -5.40
CA GLN A 186 -9.10 -5.73 -6.73
C GLN A 186 -7.60 -6.02 -6.63
N ILE A 187 -7.11 -6.96 -7.42
CA ILE A 187 -5.70 -7.33 -7.50
C ILE A 187 -5.33 -7.40 -8.97
N ASP A 188 -4.59 -6.39 -9.44
CA ASP A 188 -4.25 -6.23 -10.84
C ASP A 188 -2.73 -6.24 -11.01
N ASN A 189 -2.27 -6.88 -12.11
CA ASN A 189 -0.88 -6.92 -12.54
C ASN A 189 0.12 -7.26 -11.43
N SER A 190 -0.22 -8.21 -10.55
CA SER A 190 0.53 -8.48 -9.32
C SER A 190 1.23 -9.83 -9.35
N ILE A 191 2.17 -10.04 -8.43
CA ILE A 191 2.88 -11.32 -8.23
C ILE A 191 2.71 -11.73 -6.78
N MET A 192 2.51 -13.02 -6.51
CA MET A 192 2.65 -13.58 -5.16
C MET A 192 3.85 -14.52 -5.13
N LYS A 193 4.71 -14.37 -4.12
CA LYS A 193 5.89 -15.22 -3.90
C LYS A 193 6.14 -15.43 -2.40
N THR A 194 6.99 -16.39 -2.06
CA THR A 194 7.56 -16.51 -0.71
C THR A 194 8.87 -15.73 -0.61
N THR A 195 9.23 -15.27 0.59
CA THR A 195 10.56 -14.63 0.82
C THR A 195 11.69 -15.64 0.71
N THR A 196 11.44 -16.89 1.10
CA THR A 196 12.38 -18.01 1.03
C THR A 196 11.86 -19.04 0.03
N ALA A 197 12.66 -19.38 -0.99
CA ALA A 197 12.28 -20.37 -1.99
C ALA A 197 11.97 -21.73 -1.34
N SER A 198 10.96 -22.42 -1.84
CA SER A 198 10.55 -23.76 -1.39
C SER A 198 10.09 -23.86 0.07
N SER A 199 9.87 -22.73 0.76
CA SER A 199 9.28 -22.75 2.10
C SER A 199 7.77 -22.91 2.02
N ALA A 200 7.21 -23.62 3.00
CA ALA A 200 5.77 -23.76 3.14
C ALA A 200 5.21 -22.59 3.96
N ILE A 201 4.17 -21.93 3.43
CA ILE A 201 3.46 -20.83 4.10
C ILE A 201 2.08 -21.29 4.57
N LYS A 202 1.54 -20.62 5.60
CA LYS A 202 0.18 -20.87 6.13
C LYS A 202 -0.82 -19.77 5.74
N THR A 203 -0.44 -18.96 4.75
CA THR A 203 -1.12 -17.72 4.41
C THR A 203 -1.50 -17.73 2.94
N GLY A 204 -2.79 -17.61 2.66
CA GLY A 204 -3.33 -17.38 1.31
C GLY A 204 -3.30 -15.90 0.94
N LEU A 205 -3.60 -15.57 -0.31
CA LEU A 205 -3.64 -14.20 -0.79
C LEU A 205 -4.91 -13.49 -0.34
N VAL A 206 -6.08 -14.04 -0.67
CA VAL A 206 -7.35 -13.35 -0.49
C VAL A 206 -8.47 -14.30 -0.11
N GLU A 207 -9.27 -13.91 0.87
CA GLU A 207 -10.52 -14.57 1.25
C GLU A 207 -11.66 -13.57 1.17
N VAL A 208 -12.71 -13.93 0.44
CA VAL A 208 -13.92 -13.12 0.31
C VAL A 208 -15.13 -13.94 0.74
N GLU A 209 -15.73 -13.53 1.86
CA GLU A 209 -16.98 -14.08 2.36
C GLU A 209 -18.20 -13.39 1.73
N TYR A 210 -18.06 -12.10 1.44
CA TYR A 210 -19.09 -11.24 0.86
C TYR A 210 -18.48 -10.20 -0.09
N GLY A 211 -19.27 -9.68 -1.02
CA GLY A 211 -18.86 -8.55 -1.88
C GLY A 211 -18.25 -8.97 -3.21
N ILE A 212 -17.35 -8.15 -3.76
CA ILE A 212 -16.78 -8.32 -5.11
C ILE A 212 -15.29 -8.65 -5.04
N LEU A 213 -14.87 -9.67 -5.78
CA LEU A 213 -13.46 -9.99 -6.00
C LEU A 213 -13.12 -9.87 -7.49
N ARG A 214 -12.11 -9.07 -7.83
CA ARG A 214 -11.53 -9.01 -9.18
C ARG A 214 -10.03 -9.25 -9.10
N VAL A 215 -9.55 -10.22 -9.84
CA VAL A 215 -8.13 -10.55 -9.93
C VAL A 215 -7.74 -10.61 -11.39
N THR A 216 -6.83 -9.74 -11.82
CA THR A 216 -6.37 -9.67 -13.21
C THR A 216 -4.85 -9.76 -13.28
N ASN A 217 -4.33 -10.59 -14.19
CA ASN A 217 -2.89 -10.68 -14.46
C ASN A 217 -2.04 -10.99 -13.20
N LEU A 218 -2.58 -11.78 -12.26
CA LEU A 218 -1.85 -12.28 -11.10
C LEU A 218 -0.95 -13.45 -11.51
N ASN A 219 0.32 -13.41 -11.13
CA ASN A 219 1.27 -14.49 -11.39
C ASN A 219 1.79 -15.11 -10.07
N ILE A 220 1.67 -16.43 -9.95
CA ILE A 220 2.14 -17.20 -8.81
C ILE A 220 2.87 -18.43 -9.32
N LYS A 221 4.11 -18.59 -8.85
CA LYS A 221 4.96 -19.73 -9.22
C LYS A 221 5.63 -20.33 -7.99
N ASP A 222 5.87 -21.64 -8.05
CA ASP A 222 6.75 -22.38 -7.14
C ASP A 222 6.42 -22.16 -5.66
N MET A 223 5.18 -22.44 -5.27
CA MET A 223 4.67 -22.16 -3.93
C MET A 223 4.19 -23.42 -3.21
N ILE A 224 4.52 -23.54 -1.92
CA ILE A 224 3.96 -24.56 -1.04
C ILE A 224 3.06 -23.88 -0.01
N ILE A 225 1.78 -24.23 0.02
CA ILE A 225 0.79 -23.68 0.95
C ILE A 225 0.20 -24.79 1.84
N LEU A 226 0.15 -24.52 3.14
CA LEU A 226 -0.35 -25.44 4.17
C LEU A 226 -1.81 -25.14 4.48
N ASP A 227 -2.67 -26.16 4.40
CA ASP A 227 -4.06 -26.17 4.84
C ASP A 227 -4.96 -25.06 4.23
N ARG A 228 -4.54 -24.38 3.16
CA ARG A 228 -5.25 -23.25 2.54
C ARG A 228 -5.14 -23.23 1.02
N GLY A 229 -6.10 -22.56 0.39
CA GLY A 229 -5.99 -22.12 -1.01
C GLY A 229 -5.34 -20.75 -1.09
N ILE A 230 -4.98 -20.32 -2.29
CA ILE A 230 -4.44 -18.98 -2.53
C ILE A 230 -5.57 -17.96 -2.48
N ILE A 231 -6.65 -18.26 -3.18
CA ILE A 231 -7.89 -17.50 -3.22
C ILE A 231 -8.91 -18.35 -2.49
N LYS A 232 -9.70 -17.76 -1.61
CA LYS A 232 -10.89 -18.39 -1.05
C LYS A 232 -12.09 -17.50 -1.29
N VAL A 233 -13.15 -18.11 -1.79
CA VAL A 233 -14.46 -17.50 -1.91
C VAL A 233 -15.41 -18.41 -1.14
N ASP A 234 -16.15 -17.88 -0.16
CA ASP A 234 -17.10 -18.71 0.57
C ASP A 234 -18.34 -19.06 -0.27
N GLU A 235 -18.90 -20.23 -0.01
CA GLU A 235 -20.05 -20.73 -0.76
C GLU A 235 -21.35 -20.19 -0.13
N GLY A 236 -22.16 -19.43 -0.89
CA GLY A 236 -23.44 -18.92 -0.41
C GLY A 236 -24.10 -17.89 -1.34
N THR A 237 -25.33 -17.48 -1.03
CA THR A 237 -26.10 -16.47 -1.80
C THR A 237 -25.58 -15.03 -1.66
N ASN A 238 -24.53 -14.83 -0.86
CA ASN A 238 -24.09 -13.51 -0.41
C ASN A 238 -22.69 -13.12 -0.91
N VAL A 239 -22.02 -13.99 -1.65
CA VAL A 239 -20.86 -13.61 -2.47
C VAL A 239 -21.39 -12.89 -3.71
N GLY A 240 -20.88 -11.70 -3.97
CA GLY A 240 -21.20 -10.92 -5.15
C GLY A 240 -20.49 -11.45 -6.39
N ILE A 241 -19.78 -10.58 -7.10
CA ILE A 241 -19.15 -10.91 -8.38
C ILE A 241 -17.70 -11.36 -8.14
N VAL A 242 -17.34 -12.54 -8.65
CA VAL A 242 -15.95 -13.02 -8.70
C VAL A 242 -15.46 -13.05 -10.15
N SER A 243 -14.31 -12.45 -10.41
CA SER A 243 -13.67 -12.43 -11.72
C SER A 243 -12.17 -12.69 -11.56
N ILE A 244 -11.66 -13.73 -12.22
CA ILE A 244 -10.25 -14.10 -12.22
C ILE A 244 -9.82 -14.23 -13.69
N ILE A 245 -9.02 -13.29 -14.18
CA ILE A 245 -8.73 -13.12 -15.61
C ILE A 245 -7.21 -13.02 -15.83
N GLY A 246 -6.69 -13.71 -16.84
CA GLY A 246 -5.27 -13.58 -17.24
C GLY A 246 -4.25 -14.02 -16.17
N CYS A 247 -4.68 -14.77 -15.16
CA CYS A 247 -3.83 -15.19 -14.05
C CYS A 247 -3.05 -16.47 -14.39
N THR A 248 -1.84 -16.60 -13.85
CA THR A 248 -0.97 -17.78 -14.01
C THR A 248 -0.68 -18.39 -12.64
N PHE A 249 -0.92 -19.69 -12.50
CA PHE A 249 -0.60 -20.50 -11.32
C PHE A 249 0.24 -21.69 -11.77
N GLU A 250 1.52 -21.70 -11.40
CA GLU A 250 2.49 -22.71 -11.84
C GLU A 250 3.17 -23.37 -10.62
N ASN A 251 3.28 -24.70 -10.62
CA ASN A 251 3.96 -25.46 -9.55
C ASN A 251 3.47 -25.12 -8.13
N ILE A 252 2.15 -25.02 -7.95
CA ILE A 252 1.54 -24.79 -6.63
C ILE A 252 1.29 -26.13 -5.95
N SER A 253 1.91 -26.33 -4.79
CA SER A 253 1.72 -27.51 -3.94
C SER A 253 0.92 -27.13 -2.71
N ARG A 254 -0.26 -27.73 -2.54
CA ARG A 254 -1.04 -27.62 -1.31
C ARG A 254 -0.82 -28.87 -0.45
N THR A 255 -0.52 -28.67 0.81
CA THR A 255 -0.30 -29.76 1.79
C THR A 255 -1.25 -29.60 2.96
N GLY A 256 -1.74 -30.69 3.55
CA GLY A 256 -2.69 -30.65 4.67
C GLY A 256 -4.05 -31.31 4.41
N ASP A 257 -4.92 -31.35 5.42
CA ASP A 257 -6.17 -32.11 5.36
C ASP A 257 -7.16 -31.46 4.39
N ASN A 258 -7.65 -32.26 3.44
CA ASN A 258 -8.62 -31.89 2.42
C ASN A 258 -9.99 -31.56 3.03
N GLN A 259 -10.11 -30.45 3.76
CA GLN A 259 -11.41 -29.88 4.04
C GLN A 259 -11.95 -29.28 2.73
N LYS A 260 -12.88 -30.04 2.16
CA LYS A 260 -13.78 -29.72 1.05
C LYS A 260 -14.27 -28.26 1.07
N ARG A 261 -13.51 -27.34 0.48
CA ARG A 261 -14.02 -26.13 -0.18
C ARG A 261 -13.12 -25.87 -1.37
N ARG A 262 -13.70 -25.96 -2.57
CA ARG A 262 -12.98 -25.83 -3.83
C ARG A 262 -12.62 -24.36 -4.02
N ASN A 263 -11.38 -23.97 -3.74
CA ASN A 263 -10.85 -22.71 -4.21
C ASN A 263 -9.37 -22.86 -4.60
N ILE A 264 -8.95 -22.01 -5.56
CA ILE A 264 -7.66 -22.01 -6.27
C ILE A 264 -6.51 -21.64 -5.31
#